data_AF-A0A5B7W565-F1
#
_entry.id   AF-A0A5B7W565-F1
#
_cell.length_a   1.000
_cell.length_b   1.000
_cell.length_c   1.000
_cell.angle_alpha   90.00
_cell.angle_beta   90.00
_cell.angle_gamma   90.00
#
_symmetry.space_group_name_H-M   'P 1'
#
loop_
_entity.id
_entity.type
_entity.pdbx_description
1 polymer ?
#
loop_
_entity_poly.entity_id
_entity_poly.type
_entity_poly.pdbx_seq_one_letter_code
_entity_poly.pdbx_strand_id
1 'polypeptide(L)'
;MFEKMQQAFWKALTPDLVVDEPKVVAQAVAGLAANVVAALGGVDNVKSHKAVALTRVRVELRDVERLDRQALTAAGVPGVMLLDDGVVHLITGLQP
;
A
#
# COMPACT_ATOMS: atom_id res chain seq x y z
N MET A 1 -21.21 4.42 -32.80
CA MET A 1 -22.62 4.64 -32.36
C MET A 1 -23.03 3.67 -31.24
N PHE A 2 -22.57 2.41 -31.28
CA PHE A 2 -22.87 1.35 -30.30
C PHE A 2 -22.35 1.60 -28.87
N GLU A 3 -21.14 2.16 -28.72
CA GLU A 3 -20.52 2.42 -27.41
C GLU A 3 -21.29 3.43 -26.54
N LYS A 4 -21.91 4.44 -27.16
CA LYS A 4 -22.74 5.42 -26.44
C LYS A 4 -24.01 4.78 -25.86
N MET A 5 -24.55 3.77 -26.54
CA MET A 5 -25.73 3.05 -26.05
C MET A 5 -25.36 2.07 -24.94
N GLN A 6 -24.18 1.45 -25.01
CA GLN A 6 -23.66 0.63 -23.90
C GLN A 6 -23.38 1.49 -22.66
N GLN A 7 -22.75 2.66 -22.81
CA GLN A 7 -22.52 3.57 -21.68
C GLN A 7 -23.83 4.04 -21.03
N ALA A 8 -24.83 4.40 -21.83
CA ALA A 8 -26.15 4.80 -21.31
C ALA A 8 -26.85 3.63 -20.59
N PHE A 9 -26.74 2.42 -21.14
CA PHE A 9 -27.31 1.20 -20.56
C PHE A 9 -26.67 0.84 -19.22
N TRP A 10 -25.34 0.87 -19.12
CA TRP A 10 -24.63 0.59 -17.86
C TRP A 10 -24.93 1.64 -16.78
N LYS A 11 -25.06 2.92 -17.16
CA LYS A 11 -25.40 4.01 -16.24
C LYS A 11 -26.84 3.91 -15.70
N ALA A 12 -27.76 3.33 -16.47
CA ALA A 12 -29.14 3.12 -16.05
C ALA A 12 -29.31 1.90 -15.12
N LEU A 13 -28.39 0.92 -15.18
CA LEU A 13 -28.51 -0.33 -14.43
C LEU A 13 -28.01 -0.25 -12.97
N THR A 14 -27.26 0.80 -12.61
CA THR A 14 -26.67 0.98 -11.27
C THR A 14 -26.68 2.45 -10.80
N PRO A 15 -27.85 3.10 -10.68
CA PRO A 15 -27.90 4.48 -10.20
C PRO A 15 -27.59 4.63 -8.69
N ASP A 16 -27.59 3.53 -7.92
CA ASP A 16 -27.63 3.58 -6.44
C ASP A 16 -26.58 2.71 -5.72
N LEU A 17 -25.47 2.42 -6.40
CA LEU A 17 -24.30 1.73 -5.81
C LEU A 17 -23.14 2.71 -5.65
N VAL A 18 -23.39 3.82 -4.95
CA VAL A 18 -22.33 4.65 -4.39
C VAL A 18 -22.30 4.36 -2.90
N VAL A 19 -21.55 3.32 -2.53
CA VAL A 19 -21.13 3.15 -1.14
C VAL A 19 -20.20 4.32 -0.82
N ASP A 20 -20.64 5.18 0.09
CA ASP A 20 -19.87 6.29 0.60
C ASP A 20 -18.71 5.71 1.45
N GLU A 21 -17.59 5.41 0.81
CA GLU A 21 -16.39 4.97 1.51
C GLU A 21 -15.75 6.18 2.21
N PRO A 22 -15.33 6.05 3.50
CA PRO A 22 -14.66 7.13 4.19
C PRO A 22 -13.34 7.43 3.49
N LYS A 23 -13.33 8.57 2.81
CA LYS A 23 -12.19 9.14 2.09
C LYS A 23 -11.09 9.56 3.07
N VAL A 24 -10.30 8.60 3.54
CA VAL A 24 -8.93 8.85 4.02
C VAL A 24 -8.02 8.56 2.84
N VAL A 25 -7.78 9.56 2.00
CA VAL A 25 -6.76 9.49 0.96
C VAL A 25 -5.40 9.59 1.66
N ALA A 26 -4.99 8.52 2.32
CA ALA A 26 -3.58 8.33 2.62
C ALA A 26 -2.86 8.41 1.28
N GLN A 27 -1.97 9.39 1.11
CA GLN A 27 -1.12 9.46 -0.06
C GLN A 27 -0.48 8.10 -0.25
N ALA A 28 -0.93 7.38 -1.28
CA ALA A 28 -0.40 6.08 -1.59
C ALA A 28 1.06 6.28 -1.97
N VAL A 29 1.96 5.74 -1.16
CA VAL A 29 3.32 5.51 -1.63
C VAL A 29 3.18 4.46 -2.73
N ALA A 30 3.25 4.88 -3.99
CA ALA A 30 3.01 4.00 -5.14
C ALA A 30 3.90 2.74 -5.02
N GLY A 31 3.30 1.55 -4.94
CA GLY A 31 4.01 0.28 -4.71
C GLY A 31 3.92 -0.29 -3.28
N LEU A 32 3.40 0.45 -2.31
CA LEU A 32 3.11 -0.02 -0.96
C LEU A 32 1.64 0.19 -0.58
N ALA A 33 1.04 -0.83 0.05
CA ALA A 33 -0.31 -0.72 0.57
C ALA A 33 -0.37 0.30 1.74
N ALA A 34 -1.48 1.02 1.87
CA ALA A 34 -1.61 2.11 2.84
C ALA A 34 -1.42 1.65 4.30
N ASN A 35 -1.91 0.45 4.65
CA ASN A 35 -1.71 -0.15 5.96
C ASN A 35 -0.24 -0.51 6.24
N VAL A 36 0.52 -0.92 5.22
CA VAL A 36 1.97 -1.13 5.33
C VAL A 36 2.68 0.20 5.57
N VAL A 37 2.32 1.26 4.83
CA VAL A 37 2.91 2.60 5.04
C VAL A 37 2.60 3.14 6.44
N ALA A 38 1.37 2.96 6.93
CA ALA A 38 1.00 3.33 8.29
C ALA A 38 1.84 2.58 9.34
N ALA A 39 2.02 1.27 9.16
CA ALA A 39 2.84 0.43 10.04
C ALA A 39 4.34 0.76 9.97
N LEU A 40 4.81 1.36 8.87
CA LEU A 40 6.17 1.90 8.76
C LEU A 40 6.32 3.27 9.43
N GLY A 41 5.30 3.77 10.14
CA GLY A 41 5.32 5.07 10.80
C GLY A 41 4.80 6.22 9.95
N GLY A 42 4.21 5.95 8.77
CA GLY A 42 3.61 6.97 7.91
C GLY A 42 4.46 7.35 6.69
N VAL A 43 3.83 8.08 5.76
CA VAL A 43 4.42 8.50 4.48
C VAL A 43 5.68 9.34 4.69
N ASP A 44 5.67 10.22 5.69
CA ASP A 44 6.80 11.08 6.03
C ASP A 44 8.01 10.28 6.52
N ASN A 45 7.81 9.11 7.11
CA ASN A 45 8.88 8.25 7.58
C ASN A 45 9.57 7.46 6.45
N VAL A 46 8.90 7.25 5.32
CA VAL A 46 9.45 6.50 4.19
C VAL A 46 10.28 7.44 3.29
N LYS A 47 11.60 7.21 3.21
CA LYS A 47 12.51 7.94 2.30
C LYS A 47 12.41 7.41 0.88
N SER A 48 12.50 6.09 0.73
CA SER A 48 12.48 5.40 -0.55
C SER A 48 12.04 3.95 -0.35
N HIS A 49 11.61 3.31 -1.43
CA HIS A 49 11.39 1.87 -1.44
C HIS A 49 11.67 1.29 -2.82
N LYS A 50 12.06 0.00 -2.87
CA LYS A 50 12.38 -0.70 -4.11
C LYS A 50 12.15 -2.21 -3.95
N ALA A 51 11.49 -2.83 -4.92
CA ALA A 51 11.50 -4.28 -5.05
C ALA A 51 12.93 -4.76 -5.37
N VAL A 52 13.51 -5.54 -4.46
CA VAL A 52 14.88 -6.08 -4.59
C VAL A 52 14.91 -7.59 -4.82
N ALA A 53 13.75 -8.24 -4.67
CA ALA A 53 13.51 -9.62 -5.09
C ALA A 53 12.00 -9.83 -5.34
N LEU A 54 11.63 -11.01 -5.83
CA LEU A 54 10.23 -11.37 -6.16
C LEU A 54 9.25 -11.15 -5.00
N THR A 55 9.69 -11.40 -3.78
CA THR A 55 8.85 -11.31 -2.57
C THR A 55 9.40 -10.32 -1.55
N ARG A 56 10.34 -9.45 -1.96
CA ARG A 56 11.06 -8.58 -1.03
C ARG A 56 11.12 -7.14 -1.52
N VAL A 57 10.64 -6.25 -0.65
CA VAL A 57 10.77 -4.81 -0.81
C VAL A 57 11.77 -4.30 0.21
N ARG A 58 12.78 -3.56 -0.26
CA ARG A 58 13.66 -2.76 0.59
C ARG A 58 13.01 -1.40 0.77
N VAL A 59 12.94 -0.93 2.01
CA VAL A 59 12.45 0.40 2.39
C VAL A 59 13.56 1.11 3.15
N GLU A 60 13.78 2.38 2.86
CA GLU A 60 14.65 3.25 3.65
C GLU A 60 13.76 4.16 4.50
N LEU A 61 13.98 4.15 5.81
CA LEU A 61 13.21 4.94 6.78
C LEU A 61 14.02 6.13 7.30
N ARG A 62 13.31 7.18 7.73
CA ARG A 62 13.90 8.29 8.49
C ARG A 62 14.20 7.87 9.92
N ASP A 63 13.26 7.14 10.51
CA ASP A 63 13.31 6.70 11.90
C ASP A 63 12.74 5.28 12.01
N VAL A 64 13.58 4.33 12.40
CA VAL A 64 13.20 2.92 12.56
C VAL A 64 12.35 2.71 13.81
N GLU A 65 12.44 3.58 14.82
CA GLU A 65 11.70 3.43 16.07
C GLU A 65 10.19 3.61 15.88
N ARG A 66 9.78 4.31 14.81
CA ARG A 66 8.37 4.47 14.40
C ARG A 66 7.77 3.25 13.72
N LEU A 67 8.55 2.20 13.45
CA LEU A 67 8.08 0.98 12.79
C LEU A 67 7.32 0.09 13.78
N ASP A 68 6.09 -0.27 13.42
CA ASP A 68 5.25 -1.23 14.16
C ASP A 68 5.27 -2.61 13.47
N ARG A 69 6.02 -3.55 14.06
CA ARG A 69 6.15 -4.92 13.55
C ARG A 69 4.85 -5.72 13.62
N GLN A 70 4.02 -5.47 14.63
CA GLN A 70 2.75 -6.18 14.80
C GLN A 70 1.77 -5.72 13.73
N ALA A 71 1.69 -4.41 13.49
CA ALA A 71 0.89 -3.84 12.41
C ALA A 71 1.37 -4.31 11.03
N LEU A 72 2.68 -4.42 10.79
CA LEU A 72 3.23 -4.99 9.55
C LEU A 72 2.77 -6.44 9.33
N THR A 73 2.81 -7.25 10.38
CA THR A 73 2.33 -8.65 10.31
C THR A 73 0.85 -8.69 9.97
N ALA A 74 0.02 -7.88 10.64
CA ALA A 74 -1.41 -7.76 10.37
C ALA A 74 -1.71 -7.22 8.95
N ALA A 75 -0.81 -6.40 8.40
CA ALA A 75 -0.88 -5.88 7.05
C ALA A 75 -0.42 -6.89 5.97
N GLY A 76 -0.08 -8.12 6.36
CA GLY A 76 0.33 -9.18 5.42
C GLY A 76 1.83 -9.17 5.09
N VAL A 77 2.67 -8.55 5.92
CA VAL A 77 4.13 -8.60 5.82
C VAL A 77 4.66 -9.65 6.81
N PRO A 78 4.78 -10.94 6.43
CA PRO A 78 5.17 -12.02 7.35
C PRO A 78 6.61 -11.94 7.88
N GLY A 79 7.46 -11.07 7.33
CA GLY A 79 8.86 -10.98 7.72
C GLY A 79 9.42 -9.58 7.57
N VAL A 80 10.16 -9.14 8.58
CA VAL A 80 10.80 -7.82 8.66
C VAL A 80 12.25 -7.99 9.13
N MET A 81 13.20 -7.64 8.27
CA MET A 81 14.63 -7.62 8.60
C MET A 81 15.09 -6.16 8.70
N LEU A 82 15.54 -5.76 9.89
CA LEU A 82 16.22 -4.48 10.07
C LEU A 82 17.68 -4.62 9.65
N LEU A 83 18.18 -3.59 8.98
CA LEU A 83 19.58 -3.41 8.62
C LEU A 83 20.03 -2.06 9.20
N ASP A 84 21.33 -1.79 9.09
CA ASP A 84 21.89 -0.50 9.50
C ASP A 84 21.34 0.67 8.65
N ASP A 85 21.58 1.89 9.12
CA ASP A 85 21.24 3.16 8.43
C ASP A 85 19.75 3.34 8.08
N GLY A 86 18.86 2.69 8.83
CA GLY A 86 17.42 2.82 8.65
C GLY A 86 16.85 2.02 7.48
N VAL A 87 17.61 1.04 6.97
CA VAL A 87 17.15 0.17 5.89
C VAL A 87 16.36 -1.01 6.49
N VAL A 88 15.21 -1.32 5.90
CA VAL A 88 14.35 -2.43 6.30
C VAL A 88 13.98 -3.26 5.08
N HIS A 89 14.09 -4.58 5.18
CA HIS A 89 13.53 -5.49 4.17
C HIS A 89 12.22 -6.06 4.68
N LEU A 90 11.19 -5.93 3.85
CA LEU A 90 9.85 -6.48 4.05
C LEU A 90 9.68 -7.68 3.13
N ILE A 91 9.18 -8.79 3.68
CA ILE A 91 8.69 -9.91 2.88
C ILE A 91 7.23 -9.64 2.55
N THR A 92 6.91 -9.43 1.28
CA THR A 92 5.57 -8.98 0.82
C THR A 92 4.82 -10.03 0.00
N GLY A 93 5.40 -11.21 -0.21
CA GLY A 93 4.84 -12.21 -1.13
C GLY A 93 4.95 -11.79 -2.60
N LEU A 94 4.41 -12.62 -3.50
CA LEU A 94 4.37 -12.31 -4.93
C LEU A 94 3.29 -11.23 -5.16
N GLN A 95 3.69 -10.08 -5.69
CA GLN A 95 2.76 -9.06 -6.15
C GLN A 95 2.40 -9.33 -7.62
N PRO A 96 1.10 -9.33 -7.99
CA PRO A 96 0.65 -9.55 -9.36
C PRO A 96 1.00 -8.40 -10.32
#